data_AF-A0A920T490-F1
#
_entry.id   AF-A0A920T490-F1
#
_cell.length_a   1.000
_cell.length_b   1.000
_cell.length_c   1.000
_cell.angle_alpha   90.00
_cell.angle_beta   90.00
_cell.angle_gamma   90.00
#
_symmetry.space_group_name_H-M   'P 1'
#
loop_
_entity.id
_entity.type
_entity.pdbx_description
1 polymer ?
#
loop_
_entity_poly.entity_id
_entity_poly.type
_entity_poly.pdbx_seq_one_letter_code
_entity_poly.pdbx_strand_id
1 'polypeptide(L)' 'MKLNSPLNFKNWIEKNRHLLKPPVGNKVVYDDGDFMVMVVGGPNSRKDYHVDPVEEFFYQLEGDMI' A
#
# COMPACT_ATOMS: atom_id res chain seq x y z
N MET A 1 3.72 1.70 -24.28
CA MET A 1 3.60 1.88 -22.83
C MET A 1 2.56 2.99 -22.59
N LYS A 2 1.46 2.70 -21.90
CA LYS A 2 0.42 3.70 -21.62
C LYS A 2 0.78 4.42 -20.32
N LEU A 3 1.03 5.71 -20.39
CA LEU A 3 1.25 6.54 -19.20
C LEU A 3 -0.10 6.76 -18.51
N ASN A 4 -0.18 6.43 -17.23
CA ASN A 4 -1.33 6.76 -16.40
C ASN A 4 -1.32 8.24 -16.05
N SER A 5 -2.51 8.85 -15.97
CA SER A 5 -2.64 10.22 -15.46
C SER A 5 -2.17 10.29 -14.00
N PRO A 6 -1.60 11.42 -13.56
CA PRO A 6 -1.21 11.60 -12.17
C PRO A 6 -2.36 11.34 -11.20
N LEU A 7 -2.06 10.68 -10.09
CA LEU A 7 -3.02 10.34 -9.05
C LEU A 7 -2.98 11.38 -7.93
N ASN A 8 -4.13 11.94 -7.55
CA ASN A 8 -4.24 12.64 -6.28
C ASN A 8 -4.23 11.62 -5.14
N PHE A 9 -3.05 11.42 -4.55
CA PHE A 9 -2.82 10.29 -3.67
C PHE A 9 -3.59 10.40 -2.34
N LYS A 10 -3.67 11.60 -1.75
CA LYS A 10 -4.45 11.82 -0.52
C LYS A 10 -5.93 11.47 -0.72
N ASN A 11 -6.55 11.94 -1.80
CA ASN A 11 -7.94 11.63 -2.08
C ASN A 11 -8.16 10.14 -2.37
N TRP A 12 -7.19 9.46 -3.00
CA TRP A 12 -7.26 8.03 -3.21
C TRP A 12 -7.20 7.25 -1.89
N ILE A 13 -6.31 7.65 -0.96
CA ILE A 13 -6.21 7.04 0.37
C ILE A 13 -7.54 7.19 1.12
N GLU A 14 -8.13 8.40 1.15
CA GLU A 14 -9.41 8.62 1.85
C GLU A 14 -10.53 7.74 1.30
N LYS A 15 -10.64 7.61 -0.03
CA LYS A 15 -11.66 6.76 -0.67
C LYS A 15 -11.47 5.27 -0.32
N ASN A 16 -10.22 4.83 -0.15
CA ASN A 16 -9.88 3.44 0.13
C ASN A 16 -9.67 3.15 1.63
N ARG A 17 -9.81 4.15 2.52
CA ARG A 17 -9.53 4.03 3.96
C ARG A 17 -10.30 2.90 4.65
N HIS A 18 -11.46 2.54 4.11
CA HIS A 18 -12.26 1.41 4.58
C HIS A 18 -11.62 0.03 4.34
N LEU A 19 -10.69 -0.10 3.38
CA LEU A 19 -9.90 -1.30 3.10
C LEU A 19 -8.56 -1.29 3.86
N LEU A 20 -8.07 -0.12 4.26
CA LEU A 20 -6.79 0.06 4.96
C LEU A 20 -6.89 -0.21 6.47
N LYS A 21 -7.77 -1.13 6.85
CA LYS A 21 -8.03 -1.59 8.21
C LYS A 21 -8.41 -3.07 8.19
N PRO A 22 -8.39 -3.78 9.33
CA PRO A 22 -8.83 -5.17 9.38
C PRO A 22 -10.24 -5.38 8.81
N PRO A 23 -10.49 -6.49 8.10
CA PRO A 23 -9.59 -7.64 7.91
C PRO A 23 -8.65 -7.52 6.69
N VAL A 24 -8.73 -6.46 5.88
CA VAL A 24 -7.99 -6.37 4.61
C VAL A 24 -6.60 -5.75 4.81
N GLY A 25 -6.52 -4.56 5.42
CA GLY A 25 -5.28 -3.94 5.87
C GLY A 25 -4.37 -3.34 4.78
N ASN A 26 -4.57 -3.63 3.49
CA ASN A 26 -3.79 -3.04 2.40
C ASN A 26 -4.59 -2.95 1.09
N LYS A 27 -4.11 -2.14 0.14
CA LYS A 27 -4.68 -2.06 -1.22
C LYS A 27 -3.61 -1.68 -2.25
N VAL A 28 -3.57 -2.43 -3.35
CA VAL A 28 -2.78 -2.12 -4.55
C VAL A 28 -3.37 -0.89 -5.26
N VAL A 29 -2.50 0.03 -5.70
CA VAL A 29 -2.88 1.31 -6.33
C VAL A 29 -3.17 1.16 -7.83
N TYR A 30 -2.33 0.41 -8.54
CA TYR A 30 -2.45 0.16 -9.98
C TYR A 30 -2.50 -1.34 -10.23
N ASP A 31 -3.56 -1.81 -10.87
CA ASP A 31 -3.67 -3.20 -11.32
C ASP A 31 -2.68 -3.43 -12.49
N ASP A 32 -2.03 -4.60 -12.50
CA ASP A 32 -1.15 -5.08 -13.58
C ASP A 32 0.00 -4.13 -14.00
N GLY A 33 0.61 -3.44 -13.03
CA GLY A 33 1.80 -2.61 -13.25
C GLY A 33 3.11 -3.38 -13.09
N ASP A 34 4.17 -2.93 -13.79
CA ASP A 34 5.54 -3.45 -13.60
C ASP A 34 6.04 -3.26 -12.15
N PHE A 35 5.58 -2.20 -11.49
CA PHE A 35 5.78 -1.98 -10.05
C PHE A 35 4.52 -2.30 -9.26
N MET A 36 4.66 -3.09 -8.20
CA MET A 36 3.61 -3.29 -7.22
C MET A 36 3.61 -2.13 -6.22
N VAL A 37 2.70 -1.17 -6.42
CA VAL A 37 2.53 -0.03 -5.52
C VAL A 37 1.36 -0.30 -4.58
N MET A 38 1.62 -0.36 -3.27
CA MET A 38 0.62 -0.64 -2.26
C MET A 38 0.53 0.48 -1.22
N VAL A 39 -0.67 0.69 -0.69
CA VAL A 39 -0.89 1.41 0.57
C VAL A 39 -1.27 0.39 1.62
N VAL A 40 -0.54 0.41 2.74
CA VAL A 40 -0.74 -0.49 3.87
C VAL A 40 -1.21 0.34 5.06
N GLY A 41 -2.29 -0.11 5.70
CA GLY A 41 -2.84 0.49 6.91
C GLY A 41 -2.75 -0.45 8.11
N GLY A 42 -3.49 -0.13 9.17
CA GLY A 42 -3.47 -0.87 10.43
C GLY A 42 -4.79 -0.77 11.21
N PRO A 43 -4.85 -1.34 12.42
CA PRO A 43 -3.78 -2.11 13.07
C PRO A 43 -3.60 -3.48 12.42
N ASN A 44 -2.36 -3.94 12.29
CA ASN A 44 -2.04 -5.30 11.86
C ASN A 44 -0.73 -5.76 12.53
N SER A 45 -0.71 -6.99 13.03
CA SER A 45 0.50 -7.59 13.60
C SER A 45 0.61 -9.04 13.13
N ARG A 46 1.84 -9.48 12.88
CA ARG A 46 2.14 -10.78 12.27
C ARG A 46 3.29 -11.46 13.00
N LYS A 47 3.34 -12.80 12.91
CA LYS A 47 4.42 -13.62 13.51
C LYS A 47 5.43 -14.10 12.48
N ASP A 48 5.10 -14.00 11.20
CA ASP A 48 5.93 -14.36 10.07
C ASP A 48 6.92 -13.24 9.70
N TYR A 49 8.02 -13.65 9.08
CA TYR A 49 8.97 -12.78 8.40
C TYR A 49 8.80 -12.95 6.89
N HIS A 50 8.85 -11.86 6.15
CA HIS A 50 8.88 -11.87 4.69
C HIS A 50 10.33 -11.95 4.21
N VAL A 51 10.62 -12.87 3.28
CA VAL A 51 11.91 -12.96 2.60
C VAL A 51 11.63 -12.76 1.12
N ASP A 52 11.91 -11.56 0.63
CA ASP A 52 11.71 -11.20 -0.77
C ASP A 52 13.05 -11.27 -1.53
N PRO A 53 13.14 -11.95 -2.68
CA PRO A 53 14.32 -11.91 -3.55
C PRO A 53 14.57 -10.54 -4.21
N VAL A 54 13.63 -9.59 -4.13
CA VAL A 54 13.78 -8.23 -4.67
C VAL A 54 13.71 -7.16 -3.57
N GLU A 55 14.06 -5.93 -3.95
CA GLU A 55 14.02 -4.78 -3.04
C GLU A 55 12.58 -4.30 -2.80
N GLU A 56 12.29 -3.91 -1.56
CA GLU A 56 11.04 -3.25 -1.18
C GLU A 56 11.33 -1.82 -0.69
N PHE A 57 10.60 -0.83 -1.21
CA PHE A 57 10.70 0.56 -0.79
C PHE A 57 9.52 0.95 0.10
N PHE A 58 9.82 1.60 1.23
CA PHE A 58 8.81 2.03 2.19
C PHE A 58 8.86 3.54 2.41
N TYR A 59 7.68 4.16 2.47
CA TYR A 59 7.52 5.55 2.86
C TYR A 59 6.31 5.72 3.78
N GLN A 60 6.55 6.04 5.05
CA GLN A 60 5.51 6.22 6.06
C GLN A 60 4.82 7.57 5.89
N LEU A 61 3.56 7.55 5.44
CA LEU A 61 2.78 8.76 5.18
C LEU A 61 2.04 9.28 6.41
N GLU A 62 1.44 8.38 7.20
CA GLU A 62 0.60 8.70 8.35
C GLU A 62 0.91 7.72 9.51
N GLY A 63 1.01 8.24 10.73
CA GLY A 63 1.28 7.44 11.93
C GLY A 63 2.65 6.78 11.95
N ASP A 64 2.83 5.81 12.84
CA ASP A 64 4.08 5.07 13.04
C ASP A 64 3.89 3.58 12.70
N MET A 65 4.97 2.96 12.21
CA MET A 65 5.09 1.51 12.06
C MET A 65 6.04 1.01 13.15
N ILE A 66 5.56 0.10 14.01
CA ILE A 66 6.26 -0.42 15.19
C ILE A 66 6.26 -1.95 15.15
#